data_AF-A0A1V9U3P8-F1
#
_entry.id   AF-A0A1V9U3P8-F1
#
_cell.length_a   1.000
_cell.length_b   1.000
_cell.length_c   1.000
_cell.angle_alpha   90.00
_cell.angle_beta   90.00
_cell.angle_gamma   90.00
#
_symmetry.space_group_name_H-M   'P 1'
#
loop_
_entity.id
_entity.type
_entity.pdbx_description
1 polymer ?
#
loop_
_entity_poly.entity_id
_entity_poly.type
_entity_poly.pdbx_seq_one_letter_code
_entity_poly.pdbx_strand_id
1 'polypeptide(L)'
;MFKRYQRSEQAFDLALMEMVIQGVSTRKVAEITKKLCGTTFSKSTVSALCSNLDDQVLDFNRCPLTQGYAFAYADATLFKVTMVML
;
A
#
# COMPACT_ATOMS: atom_id res chain seq x y z
N MET A 1 19.82 13.01 16.77
CA MET A 1 20.33 11.90 17.60
C MET A 1 19.55 10.64 17.21
N PHE A 2 20.13 9.75 16.41
CA PHE A 2 19.43 8.58 15.85
C PHE A 2 19.30 7.48 16.92
N LYS A 3 18.06 7.05 17.23
CA LYS A 3 17.84 5.86 18.05
C LYS A 3 18.33 4.63 17.27
N ARG A 4 19.18 3.83 17.90
CA ARG A 4 19.53 2.47 17.46
C ARG A 4 18.19 1.75 17.19
N TYR A 5 18.02 1.14 16.01
CA TYR A 5 16.79 0.57 15.40
C TYR A 5 16.10 1.37 14.27
N GLN A 6 16.30 2.69 14.14
CA GLN A 6 15.47 3.51 13.23
C GLN A 6 15.59 3.20 11.72
N ARG A 7 16.77 2.79 11.22
CA ARG A 7 16.94 2.47 9.78
C ARG A 7 16.39 1.10 9.39
N SER A 8 16.57 0.11 10.28
CA SER A 8 16.18 -1.27 9.97
C SER A 8 14.66 -1.42 10.00
N GLU A 9 13.98 -0.68 10.88
CA GLU A 9 12.53 -0.66 10.97
C GLU A 9 11.91 0.06 9.76
N GLN A 10 12.42 1.25 9.40
CA GLN A 10 11.92 2.00 8.24
C GLN A 10 12.11 1.25 6.91
N ALA A 11 13.27 0.64 6.69
CA ALA A 11 13.52 -0.15 5.48
C ALA A 11 12.62 -1.40 5.42
N PHE A 12 12.31 -1.98 6.57
CA PHE A 12 11.40 -3.10 6.69
C PHE A 12 9.94 -2.70 6.42
N ASP A 13 9.50 -1.57 6.96
CA ASP A 13 8.16 -1.01 6.70
C ASP A 13 7.98 -0.66 5.22
N LEU A 14 9.00 -0.06 4.59
CA LEU A 14 9.02 0.20 3.15
C LEU A 14 8.89 -1.08 2.32
N ALA A 15 9.62 -2.14 2.69
CA ALA A 15 9.51 -3.42 2.00
C ALA A 15 8.11 -4.05 2.16
N LEU A 16 7.47 -3.88 3.32
CA LEU A 16 6.08 -4.33 3.54
C LEU A 16 5.09 -3.53 2.69
N MET A 17 5.26 -2.21 2.61
CA MET A 17 4.44 -1.34 1.74
C MET A 17 4.61 -1.72 0.27
N GLU A 18 5.85 -1.94 -0.18
CA GLU A 18 6.14 -2.34 -1.56
C GLU A 18 5.52 -3.71 -1.91
N MET A 19 5.53 -4.68 -0.99
CA MET A 19 4.82 -5.95 -1.19
C MET A 19 3.31 -5.75 -1.39
N VAL A 20 2.67 -4.83 -0.67
CA VAL A 20 1.25 -4.53 -0.83
C VAL A 20 0.98 -3.88 -2.20
N ILE A 21 1.82 -2.94 -2.63
CA ILE A 21 1.73 -2.29 -3.96
C ILE A 21 1.85 -3.32 -5.08
N GLN A 22 2.73 -4.32 -4.91
CA GLN A 22 2.89 -5.44 -5.86
C GLN A 22 1.72 -6.44 -5.86
N GLY A 23 0.64 -6.17 -5.11
CA GLY A 23 -0.56 -7.00 -5.10
C GLY A 23 -0.45 -8.24 -4.21
N VAL A 24 0.56 -8.31 -3.33
CA VAL A 24 0.62 -9.37 -2.33
C VAL A 24 -0.48 -9.12 -1.30
N SER A 25 -1.43 -10.06 -1.19
CA SER A 25 -2.53 -9.91 -0.22
C SER A 25 -1.98 -9.63 1.20
N THR A 26 -2.64 -8.72 1.93
CA THR A 26 -2.25 -8.34 3.30
C THR A 26 -2.15 -9.53 4.25
N ARG A 27 -2.90 -10.61 3.99
CA ARG A 27 -2.79 -11.89 4.70
C ARG A 27 -1.47 -12.61 4.42
N LYS A 28 -0.99 -12.61 3.17
CA LYS A 28 0.28 -13.23 2.79
C LYS A 28 1.46 -12.42 3.29
N VAL A 29 1.35 -11.10 3.30
CA VAL A 29 2.32 -10.21 3.96
C VAL A 29 2.45 -10.56 5.45
N ALA A 30 1.32 -10.67 6.17
CA ALA A 30 1.34 -11.05 7.59
C ALA A 30 1.98 -12.43 7.86
N GLU A 31 1.78 -13.42 6.98
CA GLU A 31 2.46 -14.72 7.10
C GLU A 31 3.97 -14.63 6.86
N ILE A 32 4.39 -13.86 5.85
CA ILE A 32 5.82 -13.65 5.55
C ILE A 32 6.50 -12.97 6.74
N THR A 33 5.87 -11.93 7.29
CA THR A 33 6.40 -11.24 8.47
C THR A 33 6.47 -12.14 9.70
N LYS A 34 5.47 -12.99 9.93
CA LYS A 34 5.49 -13.97 11.01
C LYS A 34 6.66 -14.96 10.88
N LYS A 35 6.94 -15.41 9.66
CA LYS A 35 8.06 -16.35 9.38
C LYS A 35 9.43 -15.68 9.53
N LEU A 36 9.56 -14.42 9.13
CA LEU A 36 10.84 -13.70 9.14
C LEU A 36 11.18 -13.09 10.49
N CYS A 37 10.20 -12.58 11.23
CA CYS A 37 10.41 -11.79 12.45
C CYS A 37 9.89 -12.46 13.73
N GLY A 38 9.16 -13.59 13.63
CA GLY A 38 8.55 -14.28 14.78
C GLY A 38 7.38 -13.51 15.43
N THR A 39 7.15 -12.26 15.04
CA THR A 39 6.06 -11.40 15.50
C THR A 39 4.93 -11.35 14.48
N THR A 40 3.70 -11.28 14.96
CA THR A 40 2.52 -11.10 14.10
C THR A 40 2.11 -9.64 14.10
N PHE A 41 2.11 -8.99 12.93
CA PHE A 41 1.51 -7.69 12.76
C PHE A 41 0.04 -7.86 12.40
N SER A 42 -0.83 -7.06 13.01
CA SER A 42 -2.26 -7.13 12.74
C SER A 42 -2.59 -6.54 11.37
N LYS A 43 -3.74 -6.95 10.80
CA LYS A 43 -4.30 -6.32 9.60
C LYS A 43 -4.42 -4.79 9.74
N SER A 44 -4.72 -4.31 10.95
CA SER A 44 -4.87 -2.88 11.22
C SER A 44 -3.53 -2.13 11.14
N THR A 45 -2.41 -2.72 11.57
CA THR A 45 -1.09 -2.09 11.44
C THR A 45 -0.66 -1.99 9.98
N VAL A 46 -0.86 -3.03 9.19
CA VAL A 46 -0.55 -3.00 7.75
C VAL A 46 -1.42 -1.98 7.02
N SER A 47 -2.71 -1.91 7.35
CA SER A 47 -3.62 -0.90 6.79
C SER A 47 -3.22 0.52 7.17
N ALA A 48 -2.80 0.76 8.43
CA ALA A 48 -2.34 2.08 8.89
C ALA A 48 -0.99 2.47 8.28
N LEU A 49 -0.10 1.52 7.97
CA LEU A 49 1.11 1.81 7.21
C LEU A 49 0.77 2.22 5.77
N CYS A 50 -0.25 1.58 5.18
CA CYS A 50 -0.69 1.88 3.82
C CYS A 50 -1.47 3.19 3.69
N SER A 51 -2.05 3.75 4.76
CA SER A 51 -2.81 5.01 4.67
C SER A 51 -1.94 6.20 4.24
N ASN A 52 -0.62 6.14 4.46
CA ASN A 52 0.31 7.15 3.94
C ASN A 52 0.40 7.16 2.40
N LEU A 53 -0.09 6.13 1.71
CA LEU A 53 -0.20 6.11 0.25
C LEU A 53 -1.44 6.85 -0.26
N ASP A 54 -2.46 7.05 0.58
CA ASP A 54 -3.72 7.66 0.14
C ASP A 54 -3.50 9.06 -0.43
N ASP A 55 -2.67 9.87 0.23
CA ASP A 55 -2.30 11.21 -0.24
C ASP A 55 -1.56 11.16 -1.58
N GLN A 56 -0.62 10.23 -1.76
CA GLN A 56 0.12 10.09 -3.02
C GLN A 56 -0.78 9.63 -4.17
N VAL A 57 -1.73 8.75 -3.89
CA VAL A 57 -2.74 8.28 -4.87
C VAL A 57 -3.67 9.42 -5.26
N LEU A 58 -4.10 10.24 -4.29
CA LEU A 58 -4.93 11.42 -4.54
C LEU A 58 -4.20 12.46 -5.40
N ASP A 59 -2.92 12.73 -5.11
CA ASP A 59 -2.10 13.64 -5.88
C ASP A 59 -1.91 13.15 -7.32
N PHE A 60 -1.64 11.84 -7.50
CA PHE A 60 -1.54 11.24 -8.83
C PHE A 60 -2.85 11.37 -9.61
N ASN A 61 -4.00 11.07 -8.98
CA ASN A 61 -5.32 11.18 -9.61
C ASN A 61 -5.71 12.62 -9.99
N ARG A 62 -5.19 13.62 -9.26
CA ARG A 62 -5.43 15.04 -9.53
C ARG A 62 -4.39 15.66 -10.46
N CYS A 63 -3.40 14.89 -10.89
CA CYS A 63 -2.32 15.40 -11.73
C CYS A 63 -2.89 15.93 -13.07
N PRO A 64 -2.63 17.21 -13.42
CA PRO A 64 -3.18 17.80 -14.62
C PRO A 64 -2.55 17.20 -15.87
N LEU A 65 -3.39 16.89 -16.86
CA LEU A 65 -2.97 16.53 -18.21
C LEU A 65 -2.56 17.80 -18.95
N THR A 66 -1.26 18.09 -19.00
CA THR A 66 -0.73 19.37 -19.51
C THR A 66 -0.56 19.42 -21.04
N GLN A 67 -0.72 18.29 -21.73
CA GLN A 67 -0.50 18.17 -23.17
C GLN A 67 -1.81 17.92 -23.92
N GLY A 68 -1.82 18.17 -25.24
CA GLY A 68 -2.92 17.76 -26.11
C GLY A 68 -2.84 16.27 -26.43
N TYR A 69 -3.85 15.50 -26.03
CA TYR A 69 -3.94 14.07 -26.32
C TYR A 69 -4.90 13.85 -27.50
N ALA A 70 -4.39 13.29 -28.61
CA ALA A 70 -5.20 13.03 -29.80
C ALA A 70 -6.19 11.87 -29.61
N PHE A 71 -5.89 10.96 -28.67
CA PHE A 71 -6.69 9.77 -28.39
C PHE A 71 -6.68 9.47 -26.89
N ALA A 72 -7.76 8.86 -26.40
CA ALA A 72 -7.87 8.34 -25.04
C ALA A 72 -8.49 6.95 -25.10
N TYR A 73 -7.99 6.04 -24.26
CA TYR A 73 -8.54 4.70 -24.09
C TYR A 73 -9.20 4.60 -22.73
N ALA A 74 -10.38 4.01 -22.68
CA ALA A 74 -11.08 3.68 -21.45
C ALA A 74 -11.16 2.16 -21.33
N ASP A 75 -10.81 1.64 -20.16
CA ASP A 75 -10.93 0.23 -19.81
C ASP A 75 -11.75 0.09 -18.53
N ALA A 76 -12.41 -1.06 -18.35
CA ALA A 76 -13.25 -1.34 -17.21
C ALA A 76 -12.95 -2.72 -16.64
N THR A 77 -12.58 -2.76 -15.36
CA THR A 77 -12.44 -4.03 -14.62
C THR A 77 -13.58 -4.18 -13.62
N LEU A 78 -14.25 -5.34 -13.65
CA LEU A 78 -15.34 -5.66 -12.72
C LEU A 78 -14.79 -6.21 -11.40
N PHE A 79 -15.11 -5.55 -10.29
CA PHE A 79 -14.78 -6.04 -8.95
C PHE A 79 -16.04 -6.26 -8.12
N LYS A 80 -16.09 -7.39 -7.39
CA LYS A 80 -17.14 -7.65 -6.40
C LYS A 80 -16.73 -7.03 -5.07
N VAL A 81 -17.44 -5.98 -4.66
CA VAL A 81 -17.22 -5.31 -3.37
C VAL A 81 -18.38 -5.63 -2.44
N THR A 82 -18.08 -6.06 -1.21
CA THR A 82 -19.08 -6.18 -0.14
C THR A 82 -19.02 -4.92 0.70
N MET A 83 -20.04 -4.08 0.58
CA MET A 83 -20.17 -2.89 1.41
C MET A 83 -20.69 -3.30 2.80
N VAL A 84 -19.97 -2.95 3.85
CA VAL A 84 -20.46 -3.08 5.23
C VAL A 84 -21.01 -1.71 5.62
N MET A 85 -22.31 -1.62 5.87
CA MET A 85 -22.96 -0.39 6.31
C MET A 85 -22.56 -0.18 7.79
N LEU A 86 -21.81 0.91 8.05
CA LEU A 86 -21.50 1.41 9.39
C LEU A 86 -22.62 2.32 9.88
#